data_AF-D7NFS5-F1
#
_entry.id   AF-D7NFS5-F1
#
_cell.length_a   1.000
_cell.length_b   1.000
_cell.length_c   1.000
_cell.angle_alpha   90.00
_cell.angle_beta   90.00
_cell.angle_gamma   90.00
#
_symmetry.space_group_name_H-M   'P 1'
#
loop_
_entity.id
_entity.type
_entity.pdbx_description
1 polymer ?
#
loop_
_entity_poly.entity_id
_entity_poly.type
_entity_poly.pdbx_seq_one_letter_code
_entity_poly.pdbx_strand_id
1 'polypeptide(L)'
;MKLNTIIRITLIPVKNITEYRRVDSNHVALTLKTNIEPLSHLKTPSFLSISSKVEEGCVTFASKLVFSTLCDIDCTQRYIALCETSAGECIVVGTDTRPYSVITRVENHPDSPSDSQLNTYTLTYSSVNKPPFVKI
;
A
#
# COMPACT_ATOMS: atom_id res chain seq x y z
N MET A 1 21.81 -5.95 -9.66
CA MET A 1 21.13 -5.31 -8.52
C MET A 1 19.67 -5.15 -8.91
N LYS A 2 18.73 -5.86 -8.27
CA LYS A 2 17.30 -5.81 -8.63
C LYS A 2 16.71 -4.54 -8.02
N LEU A 3 16.28 -3.58 -8.84
CA LEU A 3 15.62 -2.37 -8.36
C LEU A 3 14.26 -2.76 -7.79
N ASN A 4 14.02 -2.44 -6.52
CA ASN A 4 12.77 -2.73 -5.79
C ASN A 4 11.90 -1.46 -5.65
N THR A 5 11.92 -0.64 -6.68
CA THR A 5 11.29 0.66 -6.69
C THR A 5 9.79 0.49 -6.91
N ILE A 6 8.94 1.09 -6.07
CA ILE A 6 7.49 1.06 -6.30
C ILE A 6 7.14 2.04 -7.43
N ILE A 7 6.65 1.50 -8.54
CA ILE A 7 6.33 2.25 -9.75
C ILE A 7 4.82 2.41 -9.98
N ARG A 8 4.00 1.51 -9.44
CA ARG A 8 2.54 1.60 -9.52
C ARG A 8 1.93 1.21 -8.17
N ILE A 9 0.84 1.90 -7.83
CA ILE A 9 0.06 1.64 -6.63
C ILE A 9 -1.40 1.57 -7.05
N THR A 10 -2.09 0.50 -6.67
CA THR A 10 -3.55 0.40 -6.75
C THR A 10 -4.12 0.37 -5.34
N LEU A 11 -4.98 1.33 -5.02
CA LEU A 11 -5.73 1.31 -3.76
C LEU A 11 -7.03 0.55 -3.95
N ILE A 12 -7.15 -0.57 -3.28
CA ILE A 12 -8.29 -1.48 -3.39
C ILE A 12 -9.16 -1.29 -2.15
N PRO A 13 -10.38 -0.73 -2.29
CA PRO A 13 -11.35 -0.74 -1.21
C PRO A 13 -11.60 -2.15 -0.69
N VAL A 14 -11.59 -2.34 0.63
CA VAL A 14 -11.86 -3.65 1.24
C VAL A 14 -13.23 -4.20 0.80
N LYS A 15 -14.23 -3.33 0.58
CA LYS A 15 -15.57 -3.72 0.09
C LYS A 15 -15.58 -4.40 -1.29
N ASN A 16 -14.54 -4.19 -2.10
CA ASN A 16 -14.37 -4.74 -3.44
C ASN A 16 -13.57 -6.05 -3.45
N ILE A 17 -13.09 -6.53 -2.30
CA ILE A 17 -12.40 -7.81 -2.17
C ILE A 17 -13.46 -8.91 -2.02
N THR A 18 -13.33 -9.95 -2.84
CA THR A 18 -14.14 -11.18 -2.76
C THR A 18 -13.40 -12.25 -1.98
N GLU A 19 -12.10 -12.41 -2.23
CA GLU A 19 -11.23 -13.36 -1.54
C GLU A 19 -9.90 -12.69 -1.22
N TYR A 20 -9.47 -12.82 0.05
CA TYR A 20 -8.11 -12.56 0.50
C TYR A 20 -7.65 -13.76 1.32
N ARG A 21 -6.85 -14.63 0.71
CA ARG A 21 -6.40 -15.87 1.37
C ARG A 21 -4.90 -16.00 1.27
N ARG A 22 -4.23 -16.06 2.43
CA ARG A 22 -2.82 -16.44 2.46
C ARG A 22 -2.66 -17.86 1.96
N VAL A 23 -1.82 -18.03 0.94
CA VAL A 23 -1.49 -19.33 0.36
C VAL A 23 -0.27 -19.92 1.06
N ASP A 24 0.70 -19.06 1.39
CA ASP A 24 1.88 -19.40 2.18
C ASP A 24 2.36 -18.18 2.99
N SER A 25 3.56 -18.27 3.58
CA SER A 25 4.13 -17.21 4.42
C SER A 25 4.39 -15.90 3.67
N ASN A 26 4.59 -15.97 2.36
CA ASN A 26 4.96 -14.84 1.51
C ASN A 26 3.94 -14.53 0.43
N HIS A 27 2.91 -15.37 0.21
CA HIS A 27 1.95 -15.17 -0.88
C HIS A 27 0.50 -15.11 -0.44
N VAL A 28 -0.28 -14.32 -1.16
CA VAL A 28 -1.74 -14.21 -1.02
C VAL A 28 -2.43 -14.40 -2.37
N ALA A 29 -3.55 -15.12 -2.34
CA ALA A 29 -4.53 -15.12 -3.42
C ALA A 29 -5.52 -13.97 -3.16
N LEU A 30 -5.63 -13.06 -4.13
CA LEU A 30 -6.49 -11.88 -4.07
C LEU A 30 -7.48 -11.91 -5.24
N THR A 31 -8.77 -11.96 -4.94
CA THR A 31 -9.83 -11.88 -5.95
C THR A 31 -10.71 -10.67 -5.68
N LEU A 32 -10.99 -9.89 -6.73
CA LEU A 32 -11.74 -8.65 -6.65
C LEU A 32 -13.09 -8.80 -7.35
N LYS A 33 -14.11 -8.07 -6.86
CA LYS A 33 -15.43 -7.97 -7.49
C LYS A 33 -15.40 -7.25 -8.83
N THR A 34 -14.46 -6.34 -8.97
CA THR A 34 -14.29 -5.48 -10.15
C THR A 34 -12.81 -5.19 -10.35
N ASN A 35 -12.45 -4.86 -11.60
CA ASN A 35 -11.15 -4.26 -11.88
C ASN A 35 -11.09 -2.88 -11.23
N ILE A 36 -9.95 -2.57 -10.64
CA ILE A 36 -9.65 -1.29 -10.00
C ILE A 36 -8.39 -0.76 -10.65
N GLU A 37 -8.48 0.45 -11.20
CA GLU A 37 -7.36 1.06 -11.89
C GLU A 37 -6.29 1.53 -10.88
N PRO A 38 -4.99 1.43 -11.26
CA PRO A 38 -3.92 2.06 -10.48
C PRO A 38 -4.11 3.56 -10.36
N LEU A 39 -3.51 4.15 -9.32
CA LEU A 39 -3.49 5.60 -9.14
C LEU A 39 -2.86 6.30 -10.35
N SER A 40 -3.58 7.26 -10.91
CA SER A 40 -3.06 8.13 -11.97
C SER A 40 -2.11 9.18 -11.39
N HIS A 41 -1.22 9.73 -12.22
CA HIS A 41 -0.33 10.85 -11.85
C HIS A 41 0.47 10.59 -10.55
N LEU A 42 0.87 9.34 -10.35
CA LEU A 42 1.69 8.93 -9.22
C LEU A 42 3.10 9.50 -9.38
N LYS A 43 3.62 10.22 -8.39
CA LYS A 43 5.02 10.59 -8.34
C LYS A 43 5.85 9.35 -8.03
N THR A 44 6.64 8.92 -9.00
CA THR A 44 7.58 7.80 -8.86
C THR A 44 9.00 8.30 -8.60
N PRO A 45 9.79 7.62 -7.76
CA PRO A 45 9.43 6.40 -7.04
C PRO A 45 8.58 6.67 -5.79
N SER A 46 7.65 5.77 -5.49
CA SER A 46 6.98 5.75 -4.19
C SER A 46 7.82 4.96 -3.17
N PHE A 47 7.69 5.30 -1.90
CA PHE A 47 8.52 4.74 -0.83
C PHE A 47 7.73 3.74 0.01
N LEU A 48 8.18 2.48 0.05
CA LEU A 48 7.65 1.45 0.94
C LEU A 48 8.72 1.03 1.94
N SER A 49 8.43 1.21 3.23
CA SER A 49 9.25 0.70 4.33
C SER A 49 8.54 -0.45 5.02
N ILE A 50 9.25 -1.55 5.25
CA ILE A 50 8.78 -2.69 6.03
C ILE A 50 9.82 -2.93 7.12
N SER A 51 9.39 -2.84 8.37
CA SER A 51 10.22 -3.14 9.54
C SER A 51 9.60 -4.27 10.35
N SER A 52 10.43 -4.96 11.15
CA SER A 52 9.98 -5.99 12.07
C SER A 52 10.48 -5.67 13.47
N LYS A 53 9.62 -5.86 14.47
CA LYS A 53 9.94 -5.75 15.88
C LYS A 53 9.62 -7.08 16.55
N VAL A 54 10.47 -7.53 17.46
CA VAL A 54 10.23 -8.71 18.29
C VAL A 54 10.09 -8.24 19.73
N GLU A 55 8.93 -8.48 20.32
CA GLU A 55 8.64 -8.18 21.72
C GLU A 55 7.97 -9.38 22.37
N GLU A 56 8.44 -9.80 23.54
CA GLU A 56 7.87 -10.93 24.29
C GLU A 56 7.74 -12.22 23.44
N GLY A 57 8.68 -12.46 22.53
CA GLY A 57 8.66 -13.60 21.60
C GLY A 57 7.69 -13.48 20.42
N CYS A 58 6.95 -12.38 20.32
CA CYS A 58 6.01 -12.11 19.23
C CYS A 58 6.64 -11.18 18.19
N VAL A 59 6.62 -11.58 16.91
CA VAL A 59 7.08 -10.75 15.79
C VAL A 59 5.91 -9.90 15.29
N THR A 60 6.12 -8.59 15.18
CA THR A 60 5.21 -7.66 14.52
C THR A 60 5.92 -6.99 13.36
N PHE A 61 5.31 -7.04 12.19
CA PHE A 61 5.74 -6.31 11.01
C PHE A 61 4.95 -5.01 10.89
N ALA A 62 5.65 -3.90 10.69
CA ALA A 62 5.06 -2.60 10.41
C ALA A 62 5.42 -2.19 8.98
N SER A 63 4.39 -1.80 8.22
CA SER A 63 4.50 -1.35 6.83
C SER A 63 4.11 0.11 6.74
N LYS A 64 4.91 0.92 6.06
CA LYS A 64 4.65 2.33 5.79
C LYS A 64 4.88 2.61 4.31
N LEU A 65 3.81 2.85 3.58
CA LEU A 65 3.82 3.27 2.17
C LEU A 65 3.58 4.78 2.10
N VAL A 66 4.53 5.51 1.53
CA VAL A 66 4.43 6.97 1.30
C VAL A 66 4.44 7.22 -0.20
N PHE A 67 3.43 7.92 -0.68
CA PHE A 67 3.26 8.23 -2.09
C PHE A 67 2.59 9.58 -2.29
N SER A 68 2.81 10.20 -3.44
CA SER A 68 2.19 11.48 -3.79
C SER A 68 1.48 11.37 -5.14
N THR A 69 0.28 11.91 -5.24
CA THR A 69 -0.57 11.85 -6.44
C THR A 69 -1.46 13.08 -6.54
N LEU A 70 -1.96 13.37 -7.74
CA LEU A 70 -3.04 14.33 -7.97
C LEU A 70 -4.42 13.76 -7.64
N CYS A 71 -4.54 12.43 -7.48
CA CYS A 71 -5.81 11.80 -7.12
C CYS A 71 -6.22 12.22 -5.71
N ASP A 72 -7.49 12.58 -5.53
CA ASP A 72 -8.05 12.73 -4.19
C ASP A 72 -8.55 11.38 -3.67
N ILE A 73 -8.01 10.96 -2.52
CA ILE A 73 -8.27 9.65 -1.92
C ILE A 73 -9.09 9.85 -0.65
N ASP A 74 -10.26 9.19 -0.60
CA ASP A 74 -11.14 9.17 0.56
C ASP A 74 -10.50 8.42 1.73
N CYS A 75 -9.85 9.15 2.63
CA CYS A 75 -9.15 8.55 3.77
C CYS A 75 -10.09 7.95 4.84
N THR A 76 -11.41 8.13 4.72
CA THR A 76 -12.39 7.50 5.63
C THR A 76 -12.65 6.04 5.27
N GLN A 77 -12.31 5.66 4.03
CA GLN A 77 -12.49 4.31 3.52
C GLN A 77 -11.32 3.39 3.89
N ARG A 78 -11.61 2.10 4.04
CA ARG A 78 -10.61 1.05 4.28
C ARG A 78 -10.06 0.55 2.95
N TYR A 79 -8.74 0.55 2.82
CA TYR A 79 -8.04 0.05 1.64
C TYR A 79 -7.04 -1.06 1.99
N ILE A 80 -6.69 -1.84 0.98
CA ILE A 80 -5.36 -2.45 0.86
C ILE A 80 -4.64 -1.77 -0.30
N ALA A 81 -3.32 -1.63 -0.22
CA ALA A 81 -2.51 -1.15 -1.34
C ALA A 81 -1.83 -2.33 -2.04
N LEU A 82 -1.98 -2.39 -3.36
CA LEU A 82 -1.22 -3.27 -4.23
C LEU A 82 -0.09 -2.46 -4.85
N CYS A 83 1.14 -2.75 -4.46
CA CYS A 83 2.35 -2.03 -4.85
C CYS A 83 3.14 -2.87 -5.86
N GLU A 84 3.22 -2.41 -7.10
CA GLU A 84 4.03 -3.05 -8.14
C GLU A 84 5.44 -2.47 -8.15
N THR A 85 6.43 -3.36 -8.08
CA THR A 85 7.84 -3.00 -8.13
C THR A 85 8.30 -2.90 -9.59
N SER A 86 9.41 -2.19 -9.84
CA SER A 86 10.07 -2.17 -11.16
C SER A 86 10.54 -3.54 -11.65
N ALA A 87 10.52 -4.56 -10.78
CA ALA A 87 10.82 -5.94 -11.12
C ALA A 87 9.57 -6.77 -11.52
N GLY A 88 8.38 -6.18 -11.50
CA GLY A 88 7.10 -6.84 -11.80
C GLY A 88 6.51 -7.62 -10.62
N GLU A 89 7.06 -7.48 -9.41
CA GLU A 89 6.52 -8.11 -8.21
C GLU A 89 5.42 -7.22 -7.60
N CYS A 90 4.32 -7.82 -7.15
CA CYS A 90 3.20 -7.09 -6.54
C CYS A 90 3.11 -7.38 -5.05
N ILE A 91 3.44 -6.40 -4.21
CA ILE A 91 3.38 -6.48 -2.75
C ILE A 91 2.02 -5.95 -2.27
N VAL A 92 1.39 -6.65 -1.33
CA VAL A 92 0.14 -6.20 -0.71
C VAL A 92 0.40 -5.62 0.67
N VAL A 93 -0.04 -4.38 0.88
CA VAL A 93 0.00 -3.69 2.17
C VAL A 93 -1.42 -3.54 2.71
N GLY A 94 -1.71 -4.21 3.82
CA GLY A 94 -3.05 -4.28 4.41
C GLY A 94 -3.67 -5.67 4.29
N THR A 95 -4.90 -5.80 4.77
CA THR A 95 -5.73 -7.00 4.65
C THR A 95 -7.21 -6.58 4.66
N ASP A 96 -8.09 -7.48 4.23
CA ASP A 96 -9.55 -7.32 4.27
C ASP A 96 -10.19 -7.55 5.66
N THR A 97 -9.38 -7.94 6.64
CA THR A 97 -9.76 -8.21 8.03
C THR A 97 -9.08 -7.22 9.00
N ARG A 98 -9.40 -7.29 10.30
CA ARG A 98 -8.75 -6.43 11.30
C ARG A 98 -7.37 -6.96 11.67
N PRO A 99 -6.39 -6.08 11.99
CA PRO A 99 -6.47 -4.62 11.90
C PRO A 99 -6.52 -4.14 10.44
N TYR A 100 -7.20 -3.03 10.18
CA TYR A 100 -7.21 -2.43 8.84
C TYR A 100 -6.02 -1.50 8.64
N SER A 101 -5.60 -1.29 7.39
CA SER A 101 -4.63 -0.25 7.08
C SER A 101 -5.24 1.14 7.37
N VAL A 102 -4.38 2.09 7.75
CA VAL A 102 -4.76 3.47 8.00
C VAL A 102 -4.06 4.33 6.97
N ILE A 103 -4.82 5.12 6.23
CA ILE A 103 -4.30 6.10 5.29
C ILE A 103 -4.48 7.50 5.87
N THR A 104 -3.42 8.31 5.82
CA THR A 104 -3.44 9.72 6.21
C THR A 104 -3.07 10.58 5.02
N ARG A 105 -3.73 11.73 4.90
CA ARG A 105 -3.43 12.76 3.90
C ARG A 105 -2.68 13.89 4.57
N VAL A 106 -1.62 14.36 3.92
CA VAL A 106 -0.96 15.62 4.23
C VAL A 106 -1.21 16.53 3.04
N GLU A 107 -1.98 17.58 3.28
CA GLU A 107 -2.21 18.67 2.33
C GLU A 107 -1.16 19.75 2.57
N ASN A 108 -0.34 19.99 1.55
CA ASN A 108 0.62 21.08 1.57
C ASN A 108 0.07 22.18 0.66
N HIS A 109 -0.24 23.34 1.22
CA HIS A 109 -0.47 24.53 0.42
C HIS A 109 0.90 25.06 -0.04
N PRO A 110 1.10 25.34 -1.35
CA PRO A 110 2.38 25.79 -1.85
C PRO A 110 2.67 27.22 -1.37
N ASP A 111 3.90 27.46 -0.89
CA ASP A 111 4.37 28.79 -0.50
C ASP A 111 4.95 29.54 -1.73
N SER A 112 5.34 28.80 -2.76
CA SER A 112 5.88 29.30 -4.02
C SER A 112 5.31 28.57 -5.25
N PRO A 113 5.28 29.20 -6.44
CA PRO A 113 4.82 28.55 -7.68
C PRO A 113 5.64 27.31 -8.10
N SER A 114 6.86 27.15 -7.57
CA SER A 114 7.72 25.99 -7.80
C SER A 114 7.41 24.80 -6.90
N ASP A 115 6.56 24.98 -5.88
CA ASP A 115 6.26 23.92 -4.94
C ASP A 115 5.31 22.86 -5.52
N SER A 116 5.54 21.62 -5.10
CA SER A 116 4.74 20.48 -5.52
C SER A 116 3.31 20.61 -5.01
N GLN A 117 2.36 20.72 -5.93
CA GLN A 117 0.92 20.74 -5.63
C GLN A 117 0.30 19.34 -5.41
N LEU A 118 1.14 18.29 -5.36
CA LEU A 118 0.69 16.93 -5.12
C LEU A 118 0.29 16.72 -3.65
N ASN A 119 -0.83 16.02 -3.45
CA ASN A 119 -1.19 15.51 -2.14
C ASN A 119 -0.27 14.36 -1.77
N THR A 120 0.23 14.34 -0.53
CA THR A 120 1.04 13.23 -0.02
C THR A 120 0.21 12.37 0.91
N TYR A 121 0.23 11.07 0.65
CA TYR A 121 -0.49 10.08 1.42
C TYR A 121 0.49 9.13 2.10
N THR A 122 0.16 8.77 3.34
CA THR A 122 0.89 7.74 4.09
C THR A 122 -0.09 6.65 4.47
N LEU A 123 0.12 5.44 3.95
CA LEU A 123 -0.61 4.23 4.34
C LEU A 123 0.25 3.42 5.31
N THR A 124 -0.29 3.17 6.51
CA THR A 124 0.36 2.35 7.54
C THR A 124 -0.44 1.10 7.83
N TYR A 125 0.27 0.00 8.07
CA TYR A 125 -0.34 -1.28 8.42
C TYR A 125 0.60 -2.12 9.27
N SER A 126 0.08 -2.75 10.32
CA SER A 126 0.83 -3.64 11.19
C SER A 126 0.19 -5.02 11.26
N SER A 127 1.01 -6.08 11.23
CA SER A 127 0.55 -7.46 11.28
C SER A 127 1.61 -8.38 11.87
N VAL A 128 1.20 -9.52 12.41
CA VAL A 128 2.12 -10.59 12.85
C VAL A 128 2.80 -11.29 11.68
N ASN A 129 2.34 -11.02 10.45
CA ASN A 129 2.87 -11.62 9.24
C ASN A 129 3.45 -10.55 8.31
N LYS A 130 4.54 -10.87 7.63
CA LYS A 130 5.15 -10.00 6.62
C LYS A 130 4.14 -9.68 5.49
N PRO A 131 4.18 -8.47 4.91
CA PRO A 131 3.42 -8.15 3.70
C PRO A 131 3.65 -9.19 2.61
N PRO A 132 2.58 -9.86 2.12
CA PRO A 132 2.71 -10.90 1.12
C PRO A 132 2.81 -10.30 -0.29
N PHE A 133 3.29 -11.10 -1.23
CA PHE A 133 3.17 -10.89 -2.65
C PHE A 133 1.86 -11.48 -3.17
N VAL A 134 1.29 -10.90 -4.23
CA VAL A 134 0.17 -11.54 -4.94
C VAL A 134 0.69 -12.69 -5.77
N LYS A 135 0.07 -13.86 -5.61
CA LYS A 135 0.26 -14.99 -6.52
C LYS A 135 -0.70 -14.82 -7.69
N ILE A 136 -0.15 -14.54 -8.87
CA ILE A 136 -0.89 -14.53 -10.14
C ILE A 136 -1.10 -15.97 -10.59
#